data_AF-A0AA39T1T6-F1
#
_entry.id   AF-A0AA39T1T6-F1
#
_cell.length_a   1.000
_cell.length_b   1.000
_cell.length_c   1.000
_cell.angle_alpha   90.00
_cell.angle_beta   90.00
_cell.angle_gamma   90.00
#
_symmetry.space_group_name_H-M   'P 1'
#
loop_
_entity.id
_entity.type
_entity.pdbx_description
1 polymer ?
#
loop_
_entity_poly.entity_id
_entity_poly.type
_entity_poly.pdbx_seq_one_letter_code
_entity_poly.pdbx_strand_id
1 'polypeptide(L)'
;MFAVGLLLSSNPDAAGDMVQVPSTLFQGSLLLGLISRATLGYTAMHASTVTIHPLMIAGWCGLTTSAFNMLPVGRLDGGRAVQGAFGRSALIGFGLTTYTLLGLGVLGGPLSLPWGLYVLICQRNPEKPCLNDVSEVGTWRKAFVTVGIVLVLLTLLPVWDELAEELGIGLVTTF
;
A
#
# COMPACT_ATOMS: atom_id res chain seq x y z
N MET A 1 9.93 -3.50 10.40
CA MET A 1 9.80 -4.97 10.26
C MET A 1 10.03 -5.44 8.84
N PHE A 2 9.37 -4.86 7.83
CA PHE A 2 9.55 -5.26 6.42
C PHE A 2 11.02 -5.25 5.96
N ALA A 3 11.72 -4.12 6.10
CA ALA A 3 13.15 -4.02 5.73
C ALA A 3 14.05 -4.99 6.51
N VAL A 4 13.78 -5.20 7.80
CA VAL A 4 14.53 -6.17 8.62
C VAL A 4 14.30 -7.59 8.11
N GLY A 5 13.05 -7.93 7.75
CA GLY A 5 12.73 -9.22 7.15
C GLY A 5 13.42 -9.45 5.80
N LEU A 6 13.52 -8.41 4.96
CA LEU A 6 14.27 -8.49 3.69
C LEU A 6 15.77 -8.65 3.92
N LEU A 7 16.35 -7.92 4.87
CA LEU A 7 17.77 -8.04 5.21
C LEU A 7 18.10 -9.44 5.76
N LEU A 8 17.26 -9.98 6.64
CA LEU A 8 17.41 -11.35 7.13
C LEU A 8 17.26 -12.38 6.00
N SER A 9 16.36 -12.12 5.05
CA SER A 9 16.17 -12.97 3.87
C SER A 9 17.37 -12.97 2.92
N SER A 10 18.20 -11.92 2.94
CA SER A 10 19.43 -11.85 2.13
C SER A 10 20.62 -12.57 2.78
N ASN A 11 20.54 -12.88 4.09
CA ASN A 11 21.64 -13.51 4.81
C ASN A 11 21.49 -15.04 4.80
N PRO A 12 22.51 -15.79 4.33
CA PRO A 12 22.45 -17.25 4.24
C PRO A 12 22.44 -17.97 5.60
N ASP A 13 22.86 -17.29 6.68
CA ASP A 13 22.92 -17.87 8.03
C ASP A 13 21.54 -18.04 8.71
N ALA A 14 20.50 -17.41 8.17
CA ALA A 14 19.13 -17.47 8.70
C ALA A 14 18.27 -18.57 8.04
N ALA A 15 18.90 -19.57 7.40
CA ALA A 15 18.22 -20.57 6.57
C ALA A 15 17.23 -21.49 7.29
N GLY A 16 17.34 -21.63 8.61
CA GLY A 16 16.48 -22.54 9.38
C GLY A 16 15.02 -22.10 9.54
N ASP A 17 14.70 -20.82 9.34
CA ASP A 17 13.37 -20.24 9.61
C ASP A 17 12.76 -19.56 8.37
N MET A 18 13.24 -19.90 7.17
CA MET A 18 12.77 -19.33 5.92
C MET A 18 11.52 -20.05 5.38
N VAL A 19 10.56 -19.26 4.88
CA VAL A 19 9.31 -19.76 4.29
C VAL A 19 9.33 -19.50 2.78
N GLN A 20 8.91 -20.48 1.99
CA GLN A 20 8.76 -20.32 0.55
C GLN A 20 7.40 -19.70 0.23
N VAL A 21 7.42 -18.59 -0.51
CA VAL A 21 6.21 -17.87 -0.93
C VAL A 21 6.20 -17.71 -2.45
N PRO A 22 5.06 -17.89 -3.12
CA PRO A 22 4.97 -17.68 -4.55
C PRO A 22 5.34 -16.24 -4.94
N SER A 23 6.07 -16.09 -6.04
CA SER A 23 6.55 -14.77 -6.48
C SER A 23 5.42 -13.82 -6.92
N THR A 24 4.23 -14.35 -7.20
CA THR A 24 3.00 -13.58 -7.46
C THR A 24 2.58 -12.71 -6.27
N LEU A 25 2.97 -13.05 -5.04
CA LEU A 25 2.69 -12.22 -3.86
C LEU A 25 3.30 -10.82 -3.99
N PHE A 26 4.47 -10.71 -4.62
CA PHE A 26 5.15 -9.43 -4.78
C PHE A 26 4.52 -8.52 -5.83
N GLN A 27 3.71 -9.08 -6.74
CA GLN A 27 2.94 -8.31 -7.71
C GLN A 27 1.74 -7.59 -7.05
N GLY A 28 1.35 -7.98 -5.84
CA GLY A 28 0.24 -7.36 -5.11
C GLY A 28 0.49 -5.92 -4.64
N SER A 29 1.73 -5.42 -4.71
CA SER A 29 2.08 -4.05 -4.33
C SER A 29 3.28 -3.55 -5.13
N LEU A 30 3.09 -2.47 -5.89
CA LEU A 30 4.18 -1.90 -6.69
C LEU A 30 5.37 -1.44 -5.83
N LEU A 31 5.11 -0.71 -4.75
CA LEU A 31 6.18 -0.21 -3.88
C LEU A 31 6.95 -1.35 -3.22
N LEU A 32 6.23 -2.28 -2.59
CA LEU A 32 6.86 -3.33 -1.81
C LEU A 32 7.53 -4.38 -2.71
N GLY A 33 6.96 -4.66 -3.89
CA GLY A 33 7.57 -5.49 -4.93
C GLY A 33 8.85 -4.88 -5.51
N LEU A 34 8.91 -3.56 -5.69
CA LEU A 34 10.14 -2.87 -6.11
C LEU A 34 11.23 -2.91 -5.05
N ILE A 35 10.87 -2.68 -3.77
CA ILE A 35 11.83 -2.78 -2.67
C ILE A 35 12.35 -4.21 -2.55
N SER A 36 11.47 -5.21 -2.61
CA SER A 36 11.88 -6.61 -2.52
C SER A 36 12.76 -7.02 -3.71
N ARG A 37 12.46 -6.57 -4.93
CA ARG A 37 13.33 -6.76 -6.10
C ARG A 37 14.70 -6.13 -5.90
N ALA A 38 14.75 -4.91 -5.38
CA ALA A 38 16.01 -4.21 -5.13
C ALA A 38 16.89 -4.93 -4.09
N THR A 39 16.28 -5.60 -3.10
CA THR A 39 17.02 -6.31 -2.03
C THR A 39 17.35 -7.77 -2.36
N LEU A 40 16.42 -8.51 -2.95
CA LEU A 40 16.55 -9.96 -3.21
C LEU A 40 17.20 -10.24 -4.58
N GLY A 41 17.19 -9.24 -5.47
CA GLY A 41 17.76 -9.35 -6.80
C GLY A 41 16.79 -9.95 -7.83
N TYR A 42 17.15 -9.78 -9.11
CA TYR A 42 16.32 -10.16 -10.25
C TYR A 42 16.10 -11.68 -10.35
N THR A 43 17.16 -12.48 -10.13
CA THR A 43 17.12 -13.94 -10.27
C THR A 43 16.21 -14.61 -9.25
N ALA A 44 16.20 -14.13 -8.00
CA ALA A 44 15.32 -14.65 -6.94
C ALA A 44 13.84 -14.34 -7.24
N MET A 45 13.55 -13.17 -7.80
CA MET A 45 12.18 -12.74 -8.10
C MET A 45 11.55 -13.44 -9.30
N HIS A 46 12.36 -13.98 -10.22
CA HIS A 46 11.92 -14.77 -11.37
C HIS A 46 11.73 -16.26 -11.06
N ALA A 47 12.10 -16.69 -9.85
CA ALA A 47 11.80 -18.03 -9.39
C ALA A 47 10.28 -18.18 -9.16
N SER A 48 9.79 -19.42 -9.26
CA SER A 48 8.37 -19.72 -8.96
C SER A 48 8.04 -19.53 -7.49
N THR A 49 9.01 -19.81 -6.62
CA THR A 49 8.93 -19.57 -5.19
C THR A 49 10.16 -18.82 -4.71
N VAL A 50 9.95 -17.85 -3.83
CA VAL A 50 10.98 -17.04 -3.19
C VAL A 50 11.06 -17.43 -1.72
N THR A 51 12.24 -17.80 -1.26
CA THR A 51 12.51 -18.03 0.16
C THR A 51 12.62 -16.70 0.88
N ILE A 52 11.73 -16.45 1.84
CA ILE A 52 11.67 -15.22 2.62
C ILE A 52 11.52 -15.48 4.12
N HIS A 53 12.03 -14.55 4.93
CA HIS A 53 11.85 -14.58 6.37
C HIS A 53 10.40 -14.17 6.75
N PRO A 54 9.70 -14.87 7.67
CA PRO A 54 8.30 -14.56 8.07
C PRO A 54 8.06 -13.10 8.50
N LEU A 55 9.09 -12.47 9.07
CA LEU A 55 9.09 -11.05 9.45
C LEU A 55 8.83 -10.10 8.26
N MET A 56 9.20 -10.49 7.04
CA MET A 56 8.91 -9.74 5.83
C MET A 56 7.40 -9.73 5.55
N ILE A 57 6.72 -10.89 5.68
CA ILE A 57 5.27 -11.01 5.52
C ILE A 57 4.54 -10.19 6.59
N ALA A 58 4.98 -10.29 7.85
CA ALA A 58 4.42 -9.48 8.94
C ALA A 58 4.58 -7.97 8.67
N GLY A 59 5.75 -7.56 8.15
CA GLY A 59 6.01 -6.19 7.74
C GLY A 59 5.15 -5.73 6.56
N TRP A 60 4.95 -6.60 5.56
CA TRP A 60 4.09 -6.34 4.41
C TRP A 60 2.65 -6.10 4.87
N CYS A 61 2.08 -7.03 5.64
CA CYS A 61 0.73 -6.90 6.19
C CYS A 61 0.56 -5.60 7.01
N GLY A 62 1.56 -5.23 7.82
CA GLY A 62 1.53 -3.99 8.60
C GLY A 62 1.53 -2.73 7.74
N LEU A 63 2.33 -2.71 6.67
CA LEU A 63 2.38 -1.61 5.71
C LEU A 63 1.08 -1.51 4.92
N THR A 64 0.54 -2.63 4.44
CA THR A 64 -0.76 -2.67 3.74
C THR A 64 -1.90 -2.18 4.63
N THR A 65 -1.94 -2.61 5.90
CA THR A 65 -2.97 -2.16 6.85
C THR A 65 -2.85 -0.66 7.12
N SER A 66 -1.62 -0.16 7.27
CA SER A 66 -1.37 1.27 7.46
C SER A 66 -1.75 2.08 6.22
N ALA A 67 -1.50 1.55 5.03
CA ALA A 67 -1.90 2.17 3.77
C ALA A 67 -3.42 2.28 3.64
N PHE A 68 -4.15 1.22 3.99
CA PHE A 68 -5.61 1.23 4.05
C PHE A 68 -6.17 2.26 5.04
N ASN A 69 -5.55 2.43 6.20
CA ASN A 69 -5.94 3.46 7.18
C ASN A 69 -5.55 4.89 6.76
N MET A 70 -4.56 5.04 5.88
CA MET A 70 -4.12 6.34 5.36
C MET A 70 -4.82 6.71 4.04
N LEU A 71 -5.85 5.95 3.63
CA LEU A 71 -6.71 6.33 2.51
C LEU A 71 -7.43 7.66 2.81
N PRO A 72 -7.54 8.57 1.82
CA PRO A 72 -8.09 9.91 2.03
C PRO A 72 -9.62 9.90 1.97
N VAL A 73 -10.27 9.18 2.89
CA VAL A 73 -11.71 9.00 2.94
C VAL A 73 -12.25 8.95 4.37
N GLY A 74 -13.40 9.58 4.60
CA GLY A 74 -14.13 9.43 5.86
C GLY A 74 -13.36 9.93 7.09
N ARG A 75 -13.49 9.21 8.22
CA ARG A 75 -12.72 9.46 9.46
C ARG A 75 -11.45 8.64 9.58
N LEU A 76 -11.01 8.01 8.50
CA LEU A 76 -9.69 7.37 8.47
C LEU A 76 -8.60 8.42 8.71
N ASP A 77 -7.42 7.98 9.14
CA ASP A 77 -6.32 8.89 9.44
C ASP A 77 -5.92 9.70 8.20
N GLY A 78 -5.96 9.09 7.01
CA GLY A 78 -5.78 9.79 5.75
C GLY A 78 -6.87 10.83 5.45
N GLY A 79 -8.14 10.50 5.76
CA GLY A 79 -9.26 11.42 5.60
C GLY A 79 -9.14 12.65 6.52
N ARG A 80 -8.76 12.43 7.78
CA ARG A 80 -8.48 13.50 8.75
C ARG A 80 -7.29 14.35 8.34
N ALA A 81 -6.22 13.73 7.84
CA ALA A 81 -5.03 14.43 7.36
C ALA A 81 -5.37 15.31 6.14
N VAL A 82 -6.14 14.81 5.18
CA VAL A 82 -6.58 15.57 4.00
C VAL A 82 -7.53 16.69 4.39
N GLN A 83 -8.50 16.43 5.27
CA GLN A 83 -9.42 17.45 5.75
C GLN A 83 -8.69 18.58 6.47
N GLY A 84 -7.70 18.25 7.31
CA GLY A 84 -6.90 19.26 8.00
C GLY A 84 -5.98 20.04 7.06
N ALA A 85 -5.40 19.41 6.04
CA ALA A 85 -4.42 20.04 5.15
C ALA A 85 -5.06 20.85 4.00
N PHE A 86 -6.15 20.34 3.43
CA PHE A 86 -6.77 20.87 2.19
C PHE A 86 -8.24 21.27 2.38
N GLY A 87 -8.79 21.11 3.58
CA GLY A 87 -10.17 21.46 3.91
C GLY A 87 -11.18 20.39 3.51
N ARG A 88 -12.45 20.66 3.86
CA ARG A 88 -13.56 19.71 3.70
C ARG A 88 -13.91 19.43 2.23
N SER A 89 -13.85 20.44 1.37
CA SER A 89 -14.17 20.28 -0.06
C SER A 89 -13.20 19.33 -0.75
N ALA A 90 -11.91 19.41 -0.41
CA ALA A 90 -10.90 18.48 -0.90
C ALA A 90 -11.16 17.05 -0.41
N LEU A 91 -11.51 16.86 0.88
CA LEU A 91 -11.86 15.54 1.42
C LEU A 91 -13.00 14.88 0.64
N ILE A 92 -14.03 15.63 0.21
CA ILE A 92 -15.13 15.06 -0.59
C ILE A 92 -14.60 14.58 -1.94
N GLY A 93 -13.76 15.37 -2.61
CA GLY A 93 -13.13 14.99 -3.87
C GLY A 93 -12.26 13.74 -3.73
N PHE A 94 -11.30 13.75 -2.81
CA PHE A 94 -10.42 12.61 -2.54
C PHE A 94 -11.19 11.36 -2.07
N GLY A 95 -12.25 11.55 -1.27
CA GLY A 95 -13.10 10.46 -0.80
C GLY A 95 -13.84 9.80 -1.96
N LEU A 96 -14.38 10.59 -2.90
CA LEU A 96 -15.03 10.07 -4.10
C LEU A 96 -14.03 9.31 -4.98
N THR A 97 -12.83 9.86 -5.19
CA THR A 97 -11.75 9.15 -5.89
C THR A 97 -11.40 7.83 -5.21
N THR A 98 -11.30 7.82 -3.87
CA THR A 98 -11.01 6.61 -3.10
C THR A 98 -12.10 5.56 -3.25
N TYR A 99 -13.38 5.95 -3.19
CA TYR A 99 -14.48 5.02 -3.42
C TYR A 99 -14.48 4.46 -4.84
N THR A 100 -14.17 5.28 -5.86
CA THR A 100 -14.05 4.78 -7.24
C THR A 100 -12.91 3.79 -7.38
N LEU A 101 -11.74 4.05 -6.77
CA LEU A 101 -10.60 3.15 -6.80
C LEU A 101 -10.87 1.85 -6.04
N LEU A 102 -11.52 1.91 -4.88
CA LEU A 102 -11.94 0.71 -4.15
C LEU A 102 -12.98 -0.10 -4.93
N GLY A 103 -13.91 0.58 -5.62
CA GLY A 103 -14.90 -0.06 -6.49
C GLY A 103 -14.25 -0.77 -7.68
N LEU A 104 -13.30 -0.12 -8.36
CA LEU A 104 -12.50 -0.75 -9.42
C LEU A 104 -11.63 -1.89 -8.88
N GLY A 105 -11.09 -1.73 -7.67
CA GLY A 105 -10.30 -2.73 -6.97
C GLY A 105 -11.06 -4.02 -6.68
N VAL A 106 -12.40 -4.03 -6.71
CA VAL A 106 -13.21 -5.26 -6.59
C VAL A 106 -12.92 -6.22 -7.74
N LEU A 107 -12.56 -5.69 -8.91
CA LEU A 107 -12.18 -6.48 -10.08
C LEU A 107 -10.76 -7.05 -9.95
N GLY A 108 -9.88 -6.38 -9.21
CA GLY A 108 -8.45 -6.68 -9.14
C GLY A 108 -8.00 -7.46 -7.89
N GLY A 109 -8.77 -7.48 -6.80
CA GLY A 109 -8.35 -8.19 -5.60
C GLY A 109 -9.42 -8.34 -4.51
N PRO A 110 -9.27 -9.33 -3.62
CA PRO A 110 -10.29 -9.67 -2.62
C PRO A 110 -10.38 -8.70 -1.44
N LEU A 111 -9.38 -7.85 -1.22
CA LEU A 111 -9.29 -6.95 -0.06
C LEU A 111 -10.07 -5.63 -0.24
N SER A 112 -10.34 -5.24 -1.48
CA SER A 112 -11.00 -3.98 -1.83
C SER A 112 -12.46 -3.92 -1.38
N LEU A 113 -13.21 -5.02 -1.56
CA LEU A 113 -14.63 -5.10 -1.20
C LEU A 113 -14.85 -5.05 0.32
N PRO A 114 -14.21 -5.90 1.15
CA PRO A 114 -14.38 -5.84 2.60
C PRO A 114 -13.99 -4.48 3.17
N TRP A 115 -12.89 -3.90 2.67
CA TRP A 115 -12.44 -2.58 3.12
C TRP A 115 -13.38 -1.46 2.67
N GLY A 116 -13.83 -1.49 1.41
CA GLY A 116 -14.81 -0.54 0.89
C GLY A 116 -16.12 -0.58 1.69
N LEU A 117 -16.62 -1.77 2.01
CA LEU A 117 -17.80 -1.95 2.85
C LEU A 117 -17.57 -1.42 4.26
N TYR A 118 -16.43 -1.72 4.87
CA TYR A 118 -16.05 -1.18 6.18
C TYR A 118 -16.06 0.35 6.19
N VAL A 119 -15.45 0.99 5.19
CA VAL A 119 -15.41 2.45 5.09
C VAL A 119 -16.81 3.02 4.90
N LEU A 120 -17.62 2.42 4.03
CA LEU A 120 -18.99 2.87 3.73
C LEU A 120 -19.92 2.77 4.95
N ILE A 121 -19.78 1.73 5.78
CA ILE A 121 -20.63 1.52 6.95
C ILE A 121 -20.12 2.30 8.16
N CYS A 122 -18.82 2.20 8.48
CA CYS A 122 -18.27 2.67 9.74
C CYS A 122 -17.67 4.08 9.66
N GLN A 123 -17.12 4.47 8.51
CA GLN A 123 -16.24 5.65 8.42
C GLN A 123 -16.73 6.73 7.44
N ARG A 124 -17.91 6.56 6.80
CA ARG A 124 -18.41 7.41 5.71
C ARG A 124 -18.43 8.92 6.02
N ASN A 125 -18.73 9.29 7.26
CA ASN A 125 -18.91 10.69 7.62
C ASN A 125 -17.56 11.39 7.78
N PRO A 126 -17.37 12.61 7.23
CA PRO A 126 -16.19 13.40 7.52
C PRO A 126 -16.07 13.71 9.01
N GLU A 127 -14.85 13.97 9.47
CA GLU A 127 -14.60 14.34 10.86
C GLU A 127 -15.18 15.72 11.17
N LYS A 128 -15.45 15.99 12.46
CA LYS A 128 -15.91 17.33 12.88
C LYS A 128 -14.93 18.40 12.36
N PRO A 129 -15.43 19.57 11.91
CA PRO A 129 -14.58 20.66 11.46
C PRO A 129 -13.54 21.00 12.53
N CYS A 130 -12.31 21.32 12.10
CA CYS A 130 -11.29 21.78 13.01
C CYS A 130 -11.75 23.08 13.69
N LEU A 131 -11.46 23.24 14.98
CA LEU A 131 -11.82 24.46 15.73
C LEU A 131 -11.24 25.73 15.09
N ASN A 132 -10.11 25.59 14.40
CA ASN A 132 -9.48 26.63 13.60
C ASN A 132 -9.36 26.19 12.14
N ASP A 133 -10.44 26.34 11.38
CA ASP A 133 -10.51 26.06 9.93
C ASP A 133 -10.28 27.34 9.09
N VAL A 134 -9.73 28.39 9.71
CA VAL A 134 -9.53 29.72 9.10
C VAL A 134 -8.08 29.91 8.66
N SER A 135 -7.12 29.39 9.44
CA SER A 135 -5.70 29.45 9.10
C SER A 135 -5.28 28.26 8.24
N GLU A 136 -4.65 28.52 7.11
CA GLU A 136 -4.08 27.46 6.30
C GLU A 136 -2.93 26.73 6.99
N VAL A 137 -2.79 25.45 6.65
CA VAL A 137 -1.67 24.63 7.11
C VAL A 137 -0.39 25.00 6.35
N GLY A 138 0.73 25.10 7.08
CA GLY A 138 2.04 25.39 6.48
C GLY A 138 2.46 24.36 5.42
N THR A 139 3.18 24.83 4.40
CA THR A 139 3.56 24.07 3.19
C THR A 139 4.21 22.72 3.48
N TRP A 140 5.08 22.65 4.49
CA TRP A 140 5.75 21.40 4.88
C TRP A 140 4.80 20.30 5.32
N ARG A 141 3.75 20.65 6.08
CA ARG A 141 2.75 19.67 6.53
C ARG A 141 1.87 19.21 5.38
N LYS A 142 1.47 20.12 4.47
CA LYS A 142 0.78 19.76 3.23
C LYS A 142 1.63 18.77 2.42
N ALA A 143 2.93 19.02 2.29
CA ALA A 143 3.86 18.11 1.59
C ALA A 143 3.91 16.71 2.22
N PHE A 144 4.00 16.58 3.55
CA PHE A 144 3.97 15.27 4.21
C PHE A 144 2.68 14.50 3.96
N VAL A 145 1.52 15.18 3.97
CA VAL A 145 0.23 14.54 3.64
C VAL A 145 0.21 14.07 2.20
N THR A 146 0.69 14.89 1.25
CA THR A 146 0.80 14.50 -0.16
C THR A 146 1.72 13.30 -0.36
N VAL A 147 2.90 13.29 0.26
CA VAL A 147 3.83 12.15 0.22
C VAL A 147 3.18 10.90 0.79
N GLY A 148 2.45 11.02 1.91
CA GLY A 148 1.70 9.91 2.51
C GLY A 148 0.68 9.32 1.53
N ILE A 149 -0.12 10.16 0.85
CA ILE A 149 -1.10 9.70 -0.14
C ILE A 149 -0.43 9.00 -1.33
N VAL A 150 0.70 9.54 -1.81
CA VAL A 150 1.47 8.91 -2.89
C VAL A 150 1.98 7.53 -2.45
N LEU A 151 2.53 7.41 -1.24
CA LEU A 151 2.97 6.12 -0.70
C LEU A 151 1.80 5.13 -0.60
N VAL A 152 0.64 5.56 -0.13
CA VAL A 152 -0.57 4.72 -0.08
C VAL A 152 -0.92 4.19 -1.47
N LEU A 153 -0.95 5.08 -2.46
CA LEU A 153 -1.24 4.70 -3.85
C LEU A 153 -0.22 3.67 -4.36
N LEU A 154 1.08 3.91 -4.17
CA LEU A 154 2.13 2.98 -4.62
C LEU A 154 2.10 1.64 -3.86
N THR A 155 1.65 1.62 -2.59
CA THR A 155 1.53 0.38 -1.81
C THR A 155 0.29 -0.44 -2.16
N LEU A 156 -0.84 0.18 -2.49
CA LEU A 156 -2.10 -0.51 -2.77
C LEU A 156 -2.31 -0.80 -4.25
N LEU A 157 -1.49 -0.21 -5.13
CA LEU A 157 -1.58 -0.45 -6.57
C LEU A 157 -0.96 -1.82 -6.91
N PRO A 158 -1.78 -2.77 -7.41
CA PRO A 158 -1.27 -4.04 -7.90
C PRO A 158 -0.54 -3.82 -9.23
N VAL A 159 0.56 -4.56 -9.41
CA VAL A 159 1.34 -4.54 -10.64
C VAL A 159 0.65 -5.44 -11.66
N TRP A 160 0.35 -4.90 -12.84
CA TRP A 160 -0.20 -5.68 -13.95
C TRP A 160 0.89 -6.55 -14.59
N ASP A 161 0.55 -7.70 -15.14
CA ASP A 161 1.50 -8.74 -15.59
C ASP A 161 2.59 -8.19 -16.54
N GLU A 162 2.22 -7.39 -17.54
CA GLU A 162 3.18 -6.76 -18.48
C GLU A 162 4.17 -5.83 -17.77
N LEU A 163 3.67 -5.03 -16.82
CA LEU A 163 4.48 -4.10 -16.05
C LEU A 163 5.34 -4.86 -15.03
N ALA A 164 4.86 -6.00 -14.55
CA ALA A 164 5.58 -6.90 -13.68
C ALA A 164 6.77 -7.53 -14.42
N GLU A 165 6.60 -7.90 -15.68
CA GLU A 165 7.66 -8.40 -16.55
C GLU A 165 8.72 -7.33 -16.83
N GLU A 166 8.32 -6.12 -17.23
CA GLU A 166 9.26 -5.02 -17.49
C GLU A 166 10.02 -4.61 -16.21
N LEU A 167 9.32 -4.59 -15.07
CA LEU A 167 9.93 -4.35 -13.78
C LEU A 167 10.61 -5.59 -13.20
N GLY A 168 10.59 -6.76 -13.83
CA GLY A 168 11.22 -7.97 -13.32
C GLY A 168 10.73 -8.40 -11.92
N ILE A 169 9.43 -8.25 -11.65
CA ILE A 169 8.73 -8.65 -10.41
C ILE A 169 7.79 -9.82 -10.75
N GLY A 170 8.13 -11.03 -10.31
CA GLY A 170 7.27 -12.21 -10.46
C GLY A 170 7.65 -13.14 -11.61
N LEU A 171 6.86 -14.20 -11.79
CA LEU A 171 7.05 -15.18 -12.87
C LEU A 171 6.65 -14.57 -14.22
N VAL A 172 7.54 -14.66 -15.19
CA VAL A 172 7.20 -14.41 -16.59
C VAL A 172 6.36 -15.58 -17.08
N THR A 173 5.05 -15.39 -17.18
CA THR A 173 4.20 -16.30 -17.95
C THR A 173 4.35 -15.94 -19.42
N THR A 174 5.44 -16.42 -20.04
CA THR A 174 5.51 -16.47 -21.51
C THR A 174 4.41 -17.42 -21.99
N PHE A 175 3.39 -16.89 -22.67
CA PHE A 175 2.63 -17.69 -23.63
C PHE A 175 3.45 -17.86 -24.91
#